data_AF-A0A162LAN4-F1
#
_entry.id   AF-A0A162LAN4-F1
#
_cell.length_a   1.000
_cell.length_b   1.000
_cell.length_c   1.000
_cell.angle_alpha   90.00
_cell.angle_beta   90.00
_cell.angle_gamma   90.00
#
_symmetry.space_group_name_H-M   'P 1'
#
loop_
_entity.id
_entity.type
_entity.pdbx_description
1 polymer ?
#
loop_
_entity_poly.entity_id
_entity_poly.type
_entity_poly.pdbx_seq_one_letter_code
_entity_poly.pdbx_strand_id
1 'polypeptide(L)'
;MNFDIYIVRELIKNSKIQWRGHILMRMHQRKIKIKDVIYMNCVLCKSNLVQGKVNHIVDLDGHIIIIKGVPANICKQCGEYFIENDIALKLEKIVEEVMKNKVEIFVVNYSEVAA
;
A
#
# COMPACT_ATOMS: atom_id res chain seq x y z
N MET A 1 2.36 -0.72 -31.11
CA MET A 1 1.47 0.10 -30.26
C MET A 1 1.84 -0.18 -28.81
N ASN A 2 2.47 0.76 -28.10
CA ASN A 2 2.88 0.56 -26.71
C ASN A 2 1.64 0.41 -25.84
N PHE A 3 1.49 -0.75 -25.21
CA PHE A 3 0.37 -1.04 -24.34
C PHE A 3 0.71 -0.54 -22.94
N ASP A 4 0.40 0.73 -22.69
CA ASP A 4 0.66 1.37 -21.40
C ASP A 4 -0.43 0.99 -20.38
N ILE A 5 -0.01 0.58 -19.18
CA ILE A 5 -0.87 0.27 -18.03
C ILE A 5 -1.83 1.43 -17.70
N TYR A 6 -1.41 2.69 -17.94
CA TYR A 6 -2.24 3.87 -17.71
C TYR A 6 -3.45 3.94 -18.64
N ILE A 7 -3.31 3.51 -19.90
CA ILE A 7 -4.42 3.47 -20.86
C ILE A 7 -5.45 2.42 -20.40
N VAL A 8 -4.99 1.25 -19.94
CA VAL A 8 -5.89 0.20 -19.45
C VAL A 8 -6.67 0.69 -18.24
N ARG A 9 -6.04 1.39 -17.30
CA ARG A 9 -6.69 1.98 -16.12
C ARG A 9 -7.81 2.95 -16.52
N GLU A 10 -7.54 3.85 -17.46
CA GLU A 10 -8.52 4.84 -17.91
C GLU A 10 -9.71 4.21 -18.63
N LEU A 11 -9.47 3.14 -19.40
CA LEU A 11 -10.54 2.38 -20.06
C LEU A 11 -11.43 1.63 -19.06
N ILE A 12 -10.86 1.13 -17.96
CA ILE A 12 -11.65 0.46 -16.90
C ILE A 12 -12.45 1.48 -16.09
N LYS A 13 -11.84 2.61 -15.71
CA LYS A 13 -12.53 3.71 -15.01
C LYS A 13 -13.75 4.21 -15.78
N ASN A 14 -13.62 4.33 -17.09
CA ASN A 14 -14.69 4.75 -17.98
C ASN A 14 -15.63 3.61 -18.42
N SER A 15 -15.54 2.44 -17.78
CA SER A 15 -16.35 1.24 -18.09
C SER A 15 -16.26 0.76 -19.54
N LYS A 16 -15.22 1.16 -20.28
CA LYS A 16 -14.96 0.77 -21.68
C LYS A 16 -14.38 -0.64 -21.79
N ILE A 17 -13.76 -1.14 -20.71
CA ILE A 17 -13.23 -2.50 -20.60
C ILE A 17 -13.63 -3.06 -19.23
N GLN A 18 -14.03 -4.34 -19.21
CA GLN A 18 -14.27 -5.10 -17.98
C GLN A 18 -13.35 -6.33 -17.94
N TRP A 19 -12.92 -6.72 -16.75
CA TRP A 19 -12.15 -7.94 -16.52
C TRP A 19 -13.05 -9.18 -16.66
N ARG A 20 -13.38 -9.56 -17.90
CA ARG A 20 -14.10 -10.80 -18.24
C ARG A 20 -13.16 -11.82 -18.89
N GLY A 21 -13.53 -13.09 -18.86
CA GLY A 21 -12.69 -14.26 -19.20
C GLY A 21 -11.56 -14.00 -20.21
N HIS A 22 -11.88 -13.69 -21.47
CA HIS A 22 -10.86 -13.51 -22.51
C HIS A 22 -9.94 -12.29 -22.30
N ILE A 23 -10.42 -11.21 -21.69
CA ILE A 23 -9.62 -10.01 -21.38
C ILE A 23 -8.67 -10.31 -20.23
N LEU A 24 -9.16 -11.01 -19.21
CA LEU A 24 -8.36 -11.43 -18.05
C LEU A 24 -7.21 -12.36 -18.48
N MET A 25 -7.50 -13.33 -19.35
CA MET A 25 -6.47 -14.21 -19.92
C MET A 25 -5.41 -13.43 -20.72
N ARG A 26 -5.83 -12.50 -21.60
CA ARG A 26 -4.91 -11.70 -22.41
C ARG A 26 -4.01 -10.78 -21.58
N MET A 27 -4.55 -10.19 -20.52
CA MET A 27 -3.79 -9.36 -19.58
C MET A 27 -2.79 -10.21 -18.78
N HIS A 28 -3.20 -11.41 -18.35
CA HIS A 28 -2.31 -12.35 -17.67
C HIS A 28 -1.14 -12.80 -18.55
N GLN A 29 -1.38 -13.09 -19.83
CA GLN A 29 -0.32 -13.38 -20.81
C GLN A 29 0.70 -12.24 -20.95
N ARG A 30 0.29 -11.00 -20.62
CA ARG A 30 1.14 -9.81 -20.62
C ARG A 30 1.71 -9.49 -19.23
N LYS A 31 1.56 -10.39 -18.25
CA LYS A 31 1.94 -10.22 -16.84
C LYS A 31 1.24 -9.05 -16.12
N ILE A 32 0.11 -8.57 -16.66
CA ILE A 32 -0.70 -7.52 -16.04
C ILE A 32 -1.79 -8.19 -15.18
N LYS A 33 -1.74 -7.97 -13.88
CA LYS A 33 -2.72 -8.46 -12.91
C LYS A 33 -3.78 -7.38 -12.65
N ILE A 34 -4.97 -7.81 -12.24
CA ILE A 34 -6.07 -6.91 -11.81
C ILE A 34 -5.57 -5.88 -10.80
N LYS A 35 -4.72 -6.30 -9.86
CA LYS A 35 -4.20 -5.41 -8.82
C LYS A 35 -3.38 -4.25 -9.38
N ASP A 36 -2.71 -4.44 -10.52
CA ASP A 36 -1.91 -3.42 -11.18
C ASP A 36 -2.78 -2.32 -11.81
N VAL A 37 -4.10 -2.53 -11.87
CA VAL A 37 -5.06 -1.65 -12.56
C VAL A 37 -6.14 -1.10 -11.62
N ILE A 38 -6.48 -1.81 -10.53
CA ILE A 38 -7.60 -1.44 -9.63
C ILE A 38 -7.15 -0.75 -8.32
N TYR A 39 -5.92 -0.98 -7.83
CA TYR A 39 -5.51 -0.55 -6.47
C TYR A 39 -5.10 0.93 -6.31
N MET A 40 -5.36 1.80 -7.29
CA MET A 40 -4.98 3.22 -7.18
C MET A 40 -6.07 4.11 -6.55
N ASN A 41 -7.19 3.55 -6.09
CA ASN A 41 -8.26 4.34 -5.47
C ASN A 41 -8.43 3.98 -4.00
N CYS A 42 -8.64 5.00 -3.18
CA CYS A 42 -8.96 4.86 -1.77
C CYS A 42 -10.25 4.06 -1.59
N VAL A 43 -10.23 3.02 -0.75
CA VAL A 43 -11.43 2.20 -0.51
C VAL A 43 -12.54 2.98 0.19
N LEU A 44 -12.19 4.02 0.96
CA LEU A 44 -13.12 4.85 1.73
C LEU A 44 -13.81 5.91 0.87
N CYS A 45 -13.05 6.75 0.17
CA CYS A 45 -13.59 7.90 -0.58
C CYS A 45 -13.50 7.78 -2.11
N LYS A 46 -12.96 6.67 -2.63
CA LYS A 46 -12.78 6.39 -4.07
C LYS A 46 -11.86 7.34 -4.86
N SER A 47 -11.23 8.30 -4.17
CA SER A 47 -10.24 9.22 -4.75
C SER A 47 -8.90 8.53 -5.01
N ASN A 48 -8.02 9.17 -5.78
CA ASN A 48 -6.72 8.61 -6.17
C ASN A 48 -5.76 8.52 -4.97
N LEU A 49 -5.02 7.41 -4.91
CA LEU A 49 -3.88 7.20 -4.03
C LEU A 49 -2.59 7.65 -4.70
N VAL A 50 -1.67 8.20 -3.91
CA VAL A 50 -0.32 8.55 -4.33
C VAL A 50 0.71 7.92 -3.41
N GLN A 51 1.85 7.54 -3.96
CA GLN A 51 2.97 7.03 -3.17
C GLN A 51 3.55 8.15 -2.31
N GLY A 52 3.84 7.85 -1.05
CA GLY A 52 4.39 8.79 -0.08
C GLY A 52 4.97 8.07 1.14
N LYS A 53 5.26 8.84 2.18
CA LYS A 53 5.74 8.33 3.47
C LYS A 53 4.85 8.81 4.60
N VAL A 54 4.59 7.95 5.57
CA VAL A 54 3.78 8.25 6.76
C VAL A 54 4.52 7.86 8.04
N ASN A 55 4.07 8.41 9.16
CA ASN A 55 4.45 7.90 10.48
C ASN A 55 3.40 6.88 10.89
N HIS A 56 3.80 5.61 10.96
CA HIS A 56 2.93 4.52 11.41
C HIS A 56 3.02 4.41 12.93
N ILE A 57 1.88 4.50 13.60
CA ILE A 57 1.77 4.44 15.06
C ILE A 57 1.09 3.13 15.41
N VAL A 58 1.74 2.34 16.25
CA VAL A 58 1.21 1.11 16.83
C VAL A 58 0.99 1.34 18.32
N ASP A 59 -0.24 1.12 18.76
CA ASP A 59 -0.64 1.14 20.17
C ASP A 59 -1.06 -0.28 20.54
N LEU A 60 -0.23 -0.97 21.33
CA LEU A 60 -0.41 -2.38 21.66
C LEU A 60 0.14 -2.68 23.05
N ASP A 61 -0.63 -3.36 23.89
CA ASP A 61 -0.21 -3.84 25.23
C ASP A 61 0.48 -2.78 26.10
N GLY A 62 0.01 -1.53 26.04
CA GLY A 62 0.57 -0.41 26.79
C GLY A 62 1.88 0.16 26.22
N HIS A 63 2.28 -0.28 25.03
CA HIS A 63 3.44 0.21 24.30
C HIS A 63 2.98 1.09 23.13
N ILE A 64 3.63 2.24 22.96
CA ILE A 64 3.43 3.14 21.81
C ILE A 64 4.69 3.11 20.94
N ILE A 65 4.55 2.57 19.73
CA ILE A 65 5.64 2.43 18.77
C ILE A 65 5.37 3.36 17.59
N ILE A 66 6.26 4.31 17.34
CA ILE A 66 6.18 5.26 16.23
C ILE A 66 7.28 4.95 15.23
N ILE A 67 6.88 4.40 14.08
CA ILE A 67 7.78 4.10 12.97
C ILE A 67 7.65 5.21 11.92
N LYS A 68 8.67 6.04 11.80
CA LYS A 68 8.69 7.22 10.95
C LYS A 68 9.09 6.89 9.52
N GLY A 69 8.48 7.56 8.55
CA GLY A 69 8.91 7.49 7.15
C GLY A 69 8.60 6.17 6.45
N VAL A 70 7.54 5.47 6.87
CA VAL A 70 7.07 4.22 6.28
C VAL A 70 6.49 4.49 4.89
N PRO A 71 6.93 3.81 3.82
CA PRO A 71 6.34 3.97 2.50
C PRO A 71 4.89 3.48 2.47
N ALA A 72 3.99 4.28 1.89
CA ALA A 72 2.57 3.96 1.82
C ALA A 72 1.89 4.63 0.62
N ASN A 73 0.73 4.09 0.24
CA ASN A 73 -0.19 4.70 -0.71
C ASN A 73 -1.16 5.62 0.06
N ILE A 74 -1.03 6.93 -0.10
CA ILE A 74 -1.77 7.96 0.65
C ILE A 74 -2.87 8.56 -0.23
N CYS A 75 -4.09 8.65 0.30
CA CYS A 75 -5.20 9.34 -0.35
C CYS A 75 -5.03 10.86 -0.23
N LYS A 76 -4.98 11.57 -1.38
CA LYS A 76 -4.87 13.04 -1.40
C LYS A 76 -6.09 13.77 -0.84
N GLN A 77 -7.24 13.11 -0.79
CA GLN A 77 -8.50 13.74 -0.38
C GLN A 77 -8.82 13.52 1.10
N CYS A 78 -8.76 12.28 1.59
CA CYS A 78 -9.14 11.95 2.96
C CYS A 78 -7.95 11.69 3.90
N GLY A 79 -6.71 11.63 3.39
CA GLY A 79 -5.52 11.40 4.20
C GLY A 79 -5.27 9.93 4.58
N GLU A 80 -6.21 9.03 4.31
CA GLU A 80 -6.07 7.60 4.59
C GLU A 80 -4.86 7.01 3.86
N TYR A 81 -4.11 6.12 4.51
CA TYR A 81 -2.94 5.47 3.91
C TYR A 81 -3.07 3.95 3.91
N PHE A 82 -2.48 3.32 2.90
CA PHE A 82 -2.47 1.87 2.71
C PHE A 82 -1.04 1.39 2.56
N ILE A 83 -0.67 0.38 3.35
CA ILE A 83 0.66 -0.21 3.37
C ILE A 83 0.67 -1.46 2.49
N GLU A 84 1.71 -1.62 1.67
CA GLU A 84 1.87 -2.83 0.86
C GLU A 84 2.26 -4.03 1.72
N ASN A 85 1.88 -5.22 1.27
CA ASN A 85 2.01 -6.44 2.08
C ASN A 85 3.45 -6.72 2.54
N ASP A 86 4.44 -6.49 1.67
CA ASP A 86 5.85 -6.65 2.00
C ASP A 86 6.32 -5.66 3.07
N ILE A 87 5.85 -4.41 3.02
CA ILE A 87 6.13 -3.39 4.04
C ILE A 87 5.44 -3.75 5.35
N ALA A 88 4.18 -4.21 5.31
CA ALA A 88 3.44 -4.63 6.49
C ALA A 88 4.17 -5.76 7.24
N LEU A 89 4.63 -6.79 6.53
CA LEU A 89 5.44 -7.88 7.10
C LEU A 89 6.74 -7.39 7.76
N LYS A 90 7.36 -6.32 7.23
CA LYS A 90 8.54 -5.71 7.86
C LYS A 90 8.18 -4.97 9.14
N LEU A 91 7.05 -4.25 9.15
CA LEU A 91 6.57 -3.54 10.34
C LEU A 91 6.21 -4.51 11.47
N GLU A 92 5.57 -5.64 11.15
CA GLU A 92 5.26 -6.69 12.12
C GLU A 92 6.52 -7.19 12.82
N LYS A 93 7.60 -7.49 12.07
CA LYS A 93 8.89 -7.90 12.65
C LYS A 93 9.49 -6.83 13.56
N ILE A 94 9.44 -5.56 13.14
CA ILE A 94 9.94 -4.44 13.96
C ILE A 94 9.16 -4.36 15.28
N VAL A 95 7.83 -4.47 15.22
CA VAL A 95 6.98 -4.48 16.43
C VAL A 95 7.31 -5.66 17.33
N GLU A 96 7.43 -6.87 16.79
CA GLU A 96 7.80 -8.07 17.55
C GLU A 96 9.17 -7.94 18.25
N GLU A 97 10.14 -7.31 17.61
CA GLU A 97 11.46 -7.06 18.20
C GLU A 97 11.41 -6.01 19.30
N VAL A 98 10.64 -4.93 19.11
CA VAL A 98 10.47 -3.88 20.12
C VAL A 98 9.74 -4.40 21.34
N MET A 99 8.69 -5.21 21.16
CA MET A 99 7.89 -5.80 22.25
C MET A 99 8.67 -6.76 23.14
N LYS A 100 9.82 -7.29 22.69
CA LYS A 100 10.73 -8.09 23.54
C LYS A 100 11.46 -7.23 24.58
N ASN A 101 11.44 -5.90 24.43
CA ASN A 101 12.08 -4.96 25.33
C ASN A 101 11.04 -4.31 26.26
N LYS A 102 11.43 -3.93 27.47
CA LYS A 102 10.54 -3.30 28.47
C LYS A 102 10.32 -1.79 28.24
N VAL A 103 10.11 -1.37 26.99
CA VAL A 103 10.09 0.05 26.60
C VAL A 103 8.66 0.49 26.31
N GLU A 104 8.11 1.41 27.11
CA GLU A 104 6.74 1.91 26.93
C GLU A 104 6.55 2.77 25.67
N ILE A 105 7.57 3.55 25.28
CA ILE A 105 7.51 4.41 24.08
C ILE A 105 8.76 4.19 23.24
N PHE A 106 8.58 3.77 21.99
CA PHE A 106 9.65 3.53 21.04
C PHE A 106 9.47 4.34 19.76
N VAL A 107 10.50 5.05 19.32
CA VAL A 107 10.44 5.89 18.12
C VAL A 107 11.63 5.55 17.23
N VAL A 108 11.37 5.17 15.97
CA VAL A 108 12.41 4.75 15.03
C VAL A 108 12.13 5.22 13.61
N ASN A 109 13.18 5.43 12.79
CA ASN A 109 13.02 5.68 11.36
C ASN A 109 12.97 4.36 10.59
N TYR A 110 11.99 4.20 9.71
CA TYR A 110 11.82 3.00 8.89
C TYR A 110 13.10 2.64 8.12
N SER A 111 13.83 3.63 7.58
CA SER A 111 15.07 3.40 6.85
C SER A 111 16.21 2.79 7.68
N GLU A 112 16.16 2.89 9.00
CA GLU A 112 17.19 2.35 9.90
C GLU A 112 16.91 0.89 10.28
N VAL A 113 15.65 0.46 10.24
CA VAL A 113 15.20 -0.87 10.70
C VAL A 113 14.66 -1.78 9.61
N ALA A 114 14.29 -1.22 8.45
CA ALA A 114 13.79 -1.99 7.31
C ALA A 114 14.96 -2.57 6.48
N ALA A 115 15.64 -3.58 7.03
CA ALA A 115 16.57 -4.43 6.27
C ALA A 115 15.83 -5.34 5.27
#